data_AF-A0A2J8ICA3-F1
#
_entry.id   AF-A0A2J8ICA3-F1
#
_cell.length_a   1.000
_cell.length_b   1.000
_cell.length_c   1.000
_cell.angle_alpha   90.00
_cell.angle_beta   90.00
_cell.angle_gamma   90.00
#
_symmetry.space_group_name_H-M   'P 1'
#
loop_
_entity.id
_entity.type
_entity.pdbx_description
1 polymer ?
#
loop_
_entity_poly.entity_id
_entity_poly.type
_entity_poly.pdbx_seq_one_letter_code
_entity_poly.pdbx_strand_id
1 'polypeptide(L)' 'MMRSMAPSRPDPQERLEGTVVVLRELIENDLPALFTAIGRPEIFAGGWGGGMGAYREDFAQ' A
#
# COMPACT_ATOMS: atom_id res chain seq x y z
N MET A 1 -7.22 -15.99 30.64
CA MET A 1 -7.92 -16.05 29.34
C MET A 1 -7.42 -14.89 28.48
N MET A 2 -6.65 -15.16 27.42
CA MET A 2 -6.27 -14.13 26.44
C MET A 2 -7.43 -13.93 25.47
N ARG A 3 -7.92 -12.70 25.35
CA ARG A 3 -8.89 -12.31 24.31
C ARG A 3 -8.15 -12.40 22.97
N SER A 4 -8.53 -13.33 22.10
CA SER A 4 -8.13 -13.31 20.70
C SER A 4 -8.83 -12.11 20.04
N MET A 5 -8.10 -11.03 19.80
CA MET A 5 -8.62 -9.91 19.02
C MET A 5 -8.40 -10.28 17.54
N ALA A 6 -9.50 -10.56 16.84
CA ALA A 6 -9.42 -10.76 15.40
C ALA A 6 -8.84 -9.49 14.76
N PRO A 7 -7.90 -9.61 13.81
CA PRO A 7 -7.38 -8.45 13.10
C PRO A 7 -8.52 -7.76 12.36
N SER A 8 -8.75 -6.48 12.67
CA SER A 8 -9.69 -5.61 11.96
C SER A 8 -8.93 -4.71 10.99
N ARG A 9 -9.48 -4.48 9.80
CA ARG A 9 -8.96 -3.45 8.90
C ARG A 9 -9.28 -2.06 9.50
N PRO A 10 -8.31 -1.13 9.54
CA PRO A 10 -8.59 0.26 9.88
C PRO A 10 -9.55 0.88 8.86
N ASP A 11 -10.23 1.96 9.25
CA ASP A 11 -10.95 2.79 8.30
C ASP A 11 -9.92 3.40 7.31
N PRO A 12 -10.02 3.16 5.99
CA PRO A 12 -9.09 3.70 5.01
C PRO A 12 -9.06 5.24 4.96
N GLN A 13 -10.11 5.90 5.45
CA GLN A 13 -10.20 7.36 5.52
C GLN A 13 -9.56 7.92 6.79
N GLU A 14 -9.25 7.06 7.77
CA GLU A 14 -8.61 7.48 9.01
C GLU A 14 -7.17 7.92 8.76
N ARG A 15 -6.83 9.11 9.27
CA ARG A 15 -5.46 9.61 9.29
C ARG A 15 -4.75 9.05 10.53
N LEU A 16 -3.63 8.37 10.31
CA LEU A 16 -2.79 7.83 11.37
C LEU A 16 -1.52 8.66 11.50
N GLU A 17 -1.29 9.24 12.68
CA GLU A 17 -0.12 10.08 12.96
C GLU A 17 0.93 9.31 13.75
N GLY A 18 2.14 9.24 13.20
CA GLY A 18 3.34 8.77 13.89
C GLY A 18 4.32 9.92 14.14
N THR A 19 5.44 9.62 14.79
CA THR A 19 6.47 10.63 15.12
C THR A 19 7.09 11.30 13.90
N VAL A 20 7.23 10.56 12.80
CA VAL A 20 7.92 10.99 11.57
C VAL A 20 7.14 10.70 10.29
N VAL A 21 6.06 9.92 10.39
CA VAL A 21 5.27 9.45 9.24
C VAL A 21 3.80 9.71 9.54
N VAL A 22 3.09 10.20 8.53
CA VAL A 22 1.63 10.29 8.53
C VAL A 22 1.13 9.34 7.45
N LEU A 23 0.16 8.49 7.82
CA LEU A 23 -0.62 7.71 6.87
C LEU A 23 -1.98 8.36 6.71
N ARG A 24 -2.43 8.52 5.47
CA ARG A 24 -3.73 9.06 5.12
C ARG A 24 -4.17 8.49 3.78
N GLU A 25 -5.44 8.70 3.45
CA GLU A 25 -5.99 8.42 2.13
C GLU A 25 -5.12 9.03 1.00
N LEU A 26 -4.91 8.25 -0.06
CA LEU A 26 -4.27 8.69 -1.29
C LEU A 26 -5.25 9.55 -2.09
N ILE A 27 -4.84 10.75 -2.49
CA ILE A 27 -5.65 11.63 -3.35
C ILE A 27 -4.95 11.86 -4.69
N GLU A 28 -5.70 12.30 -5.71
CA GLU A 28 -5.19 12.52 -7.07
C GLU A 28 -3.93 13.41 -7.11
N ASN A 29 -3.88 14.43 -6.24
CA ASN A 29 -2.75 15.36 -6.17
C ASN A 29 -1.44 14.70 -5.70
N ASP A 30 -1.49 13.52 -5.10
CA ASP A 30 -0.29 12.79 -4.67
C ASP A 30 0.35 12.02 -5.81
N LEU A 31 -0.40 11.69 -6.86
CA LEU A 31 0.02 10.78 -7.93
C LEU A 31 1.31 11.24 -8.63
N PRO A 32 1.54 12.54 -8.93
CA PRO A 32 2.80 12.96 -9.54
C PRO A 32 4.03 12.69 -8.66
N ALA A 33 3.93 12.96 -7.36
CA ALA A 33 5.01 12.73 -6.41
C ALA A 33 5.22 11.22 -6.18
N LEU A 34 4.13 10.47 -6.07
CA LEU A 34 4.16 9.01 -5.97
C LEU A 34 4.84 8.39 -7.20
N PHE A 35 4.41 8.76 -8.41
CA PHE A 35 5.01 8.27 -9.65
C PHE A 35 6.49 8.62 -9.75
N THR A 36 6.89 9.83 -9.34
CA THR A 36 8.31 10.20 -9.29
C THR A 36 9.12 9.29 -8.36
N ALA A 37 8.53 8.90 -7.22
CA ALA A 37 9.18 8.04 -6.23
C ALA A 37 9.28 6.57 -6.68
N ILE A 38 8.21 6.02 -7.29
CA ILE A 38 8.11 4.57 -7.55
C ILE A 38 8.13 4.19 -9.03
N GLY A 39 7.97 5.12 -9.96
CA GLY A 39 7.82 4.88 -11.40
C GLY A 39 9.09 4.43 -12.12
N ARG A 40 10.01 3.76 -11.42
CA ARG A 40 11.28 3.25 -11.93
C ARG A 40 11.24 1.72 -11.96
N PRO A 41 11.63 1.06 -13.08
CA PRO A 41 11.54 -0.39 -13.21
C PRO A 41 12.26 -1.16 -12.09
N GLU A 42 13.34 -0.60 -11.55
CA GLU A 42 14.16 -1.21 -10.49
C GLU A 42 13.38 -1.39 -9.18
N ILE A 43 12.39 -0.53 -8.90
CA ILE A 43 11.54 -0.62 -7.71
C ILE A 43 10.68 -1.89 -7.75
N PHE A 44 10.32 -2.36 -8.93
CA PHE A 44 9.49 -3.55 -9.14
C PHE A 44 10.30 -4.79 -9.51
N ALA A 45 11.64 -4.68 -9.59
CA ALA A 45 12.52 -5.78 -10.00
C ALA A 45 12.46 -7.00 -9.07
N GLY A 46 12.05 -6.82 -7.82
CA GLY A 46 11.78 -7.90 -6.87
C GLY A 46 10.50 -8.70 -7.14
N GLY A 47 9.75 -8.35 -8.19
CA GLY A 47 8.54 -9.05 -8.62
C GLY A 47 7.24 -8.58 -7.94
N TRP A 48 7.30 -7.69 -6.96
CA TRP A 48 6.12 -7.13 -6.28
C TRP A 48 5.62 -5.87 -6.99
N GLY A 49 4.32 -5.55 -6.88
CA GLY A 49 3.73 -4.35 -7.50
C GLY A 49 3.47 -4.43 -9.02
N GLY A 50 3.37 -5.65 -9.58
CA GLY A 50 3.03 -5.88 -11.00
C GLY A 50 3.90 -6.94 -11.70
N GLY A 51 4.98 -7.39 -11.06
CA GLY A 51 5.83 -8.48 -11.55
C GLY A 51 5.36 -9.88 -11.10
N MET A 52 6.19 -10.90 -11.32
CA MET A 52 5.87 -12.32 -11.04
C MET A 52 5.50 -12.62 -9.57
N GLY A 53 6.00 -11.84 -8.61
CA GLY A 53 5.64 -11.97 -7.19
C GLY A 53 4.26 -11.41 -6.85
N ALA A 54 3.73 -10.51 -7.68
CA ALA A 54 2.36 -10.00 -7.60
C ALA A 54 1.40 -10.73 -8.55
N TYR A 55 1.92 -11.66 -9.39
CA TYR A 55 1.10 -12.45 -10.29
C TYR A 55 0.15 -13.35 -9.50
N ARG A 56 -1.14 -13.24 -9.83
CA ARG A 56 -2.19 -14.09 -9.31
C ARG A 56 -3.03 -14.55 -10.49
N GLU A 57 -3.09 -15.87 -10.69
CA GLU A 57 -3.87 -16.50 -11.76
C GLU A 57 -5.37 -16.15 -11.66
N ASP A 58 -5.84 -15.83 -10.46
CA ASP A 58 -7.22 -15.49 -10.11
C ASP A 58 -7.48 -13.98 -9.98
N PHE A 59 -6.57 -13.11 -10.44
CA PHE A 59 -6.78 -11.67 -10.32
C PHE A 59 -7.89 -11.19 -11.27
N ALA A 60 -9.10 -11.03 -10.73
CA ALA A 60 -10.20 -10.37 -11.43
C ALA A 60 -9.91 -8.87 -11.54
N GLN A 61 -9.96 -8.35 -12.78
CA GLN A 61 -9.75 -6.94 -13.11
C GLN A 61 -10.97 -6.09 -12.76
#